data_AF-A0A961GF82-F1
#
_entry.id   AF-A0A961GF82-F1
#
_cell.length_a   1.000
_cell.length_b   1.000
_cell.length_c   1.000
_cell.angle_alpha   90.00
_cell.angle_beta   90.00
_cell.angle_gamma   90.00
#
_symmetry.space_group_name_H-M   'P 1'
#
loop_
_entity.id
_entity.type
_entity.pdbx_description
1 polymer ?
#
loop_
_entity_poly.entity_id
_entity_poly.type
_entity_poly.pdbx_seq_one_letter_code
_entity_poly.pdbx_strand_id
1 'polypeptide(L)'
;MRVLLFTGKGGVGKTTTAAATALHLARSGKRVVVTSADSAHSLGDALGMDLDSVPRQVEANCWAQQLDGRERLEENWAEIRDWMIELFDWAGVEEIAAEELAVLPGLDEMFALTEIDTLAATGEYDVIIVDCAPTAETIRLLSLPEILGWYMDRLFPTSRRLNKVVGPIVSKLSSIPVADDAVFMAGKRLYDRLDSVREILCDPTVTSVRMVINPESMVIAEARRTHTYLSLFGYQVDAVVINRVLPAGDQSSWLDEWRESQERNLEEISTSFGGIPQFCATHGGAEILGPDRLAEFASDLWESEDPSERLSQVKPMSVARDGEDFVLSIALPFATGSEVDLSRRGDDVFLAL
;
A
#
# COMPACT_ATOMS: atom_id res chain seq x y z
N MET A 1 -2.42 -14.96 -11.56
CA MET A 1 -1.97 -13.58 -11.43
C MET A 1 -1.45 -13.38 -10.01
N ARG A 2 -0.37 -12.62 -9.82
CA ARG A 2 0.19 -12.25 -8.52
C ARG A 2 0.35 -10.73 -8.43
N VAL A 3 0.19 -10.18 -7.23
CA VAL A 3 0.46 -8.77 -6.92
C VAL A 3 1.59 -8.70 -5.89
N LEU A 4 2.63 -7.93 -6.19
CA LEU A 4 3.79 -7.74 -5.32
C LEU A 4 3.89 -6.27 -4.94
N LEU A 5 3.68 -5.95 -3.67
CA LEU A 5 3.81 -4.60 -3.14
C LEU A 5 5.20 -4.41 -2.55
N PHE A 6 5.94 -3.39 -3.00
CA PHE A 6 7.23 -3.04 -2.41
C PHE A 6 7.09 -1.85 -1.43
N THR A 7 7.43 -2.08 -0.16
CA THR A 7 7.33 -1.09 0.93
C THR A 7 8.67 -0.79 1.58
N GLY A 8 8.76 0.30 2.32
CA GLY A 8 9.98 0.71 3.02
C GLY A 8 10.16 2.22 3.11
N LYS A 9 11.06 2.66 3.99
CA LYS A 9 11.38 4.08 4.19
C LYS A 9 11.84 4.75 2.87
N GLY A 10 11.65 6.06 2.74
CA GLY A 10 12.22 6.83 1.62
C GLY A 10 13.74 6.62 1.49
N GLY A 11 14.23 6.47 0.25
CA GLY A 11 15.67 6.37 -0.05
C GLY A 11 16.33 4.99 0.15
N VAL A 12 15.58 3.95 0.53
CA VAL A 12 16.10 2.56 0.69
C VAL A 12 16.20 1.76 -0.62
N GLY A 13 15.78 2.33 -1.75
CA GLY A 13 15.84 1.67 -3.07
C GLY A 13 14.66 0.77 -3.43
N LYS A 14 13.44 1.12 -2.97
CA LYS A 14 12.19 0.43 -3.34
C LYS A 14 11.99 0.35 -4.85
N THR A 15 12.01 1.52 -5.51
CA THR A 15 11.82 1.66 -6.95
C THR A 15 12.81 0.83 -7.75
N THR A 16 14.09 0.92 -7.40
CA THR A 16 15.14 0.09 -8.02
C THR A 16 14.82 -1.39 -7.87
N THR A 17 14.44 -1.84 -6.67
CA THR A 17 14.11 -3.25 -6.39
C THR A 17 12.86 -3.71 -7.14
N ALA A 18 11.81 -2.89 -7.19
CA ALA A 18 10.57 -3.17 -7.90
C ALA A 18 10.79 -3.25 -9.42
N ALA A 19 11.45 -2.25 -10.01
CA ALA A 19 11.76 -2.21 -11.43
C ALA A 19 12.68 -3.37 -11.86
N ALA A 20 13.71 -3.65 -11.04
CA ALA A 20 14.61 -4.78 -11.25
C ALA A 20 13.87 -6.12 -11.21
N THR A 21 13.00 -6.31 -10.22
CA THR A 21 12.18 -7.52 -10.11
C THR A 21 11.25 -7.67 -11.32
N ALA A 22 10.67 -6.57 -11.81
CA ALA A 22 9.80 -6.60 -12.98
C ALA A 22 10.52 -7.11 -14.24
N LEU A 23 11.70 -6.53 -14.50
CA LEU A 23 12.54 -6.91 -15.64
C LEU A 23 13.03 -8.35 -15.54
N HIS A 24 13.43 -8.79 -14.35
CA HIS A 24 13.84 -10.17 -14.12
C HIS A 24 12.72 -11.16 -14.42
N LEU A 25 11.51 -10.91 -13.92
CA LEU A 25 10.35 -11.75 -14.18
C LEU A 25 9.93 -11.76 -15.67
N ALA A 26 10.00 -10.60 -16.32
CA ALA A 26 9.72 -10.48 -17.75
C ALA A 26 10.71 -11.28 -18.61
N ARG A 27 12.00 -11.20 -18.29
CA ARG A 27 13.08 -11.97 -18.94
C ARG A 27 12.96 -13.47 -18.65
N SER A 28 12.36 -13.85 -17.52
CA SER A 28 11.96 -15.23 -17.19
C SER A 28 10.64 -15.68 -17.86
N GLY A 29 10.03 -14.82 -18.69
CA GLY A 29 8.88 -15.15 -19.54
C GLY A 29 7.49 -14.84 -18.95
N LYS A 30 7.41 -14.19 -17.78
CA LYS A 30 6.13 -13.74 -17.21
C LYS A 30 5.70 -12.43 -17.87
N ARG A 31 4.41 -12.20 -18.04
CA ARG A 31 3.86 -10.89 -18.43
C ARG A 31 3.77 -10.01 -17.19
N VAL A 32 4.53 -8.92 -17.13
CA VAL A 32 4.68 -8.11 -15.92
C VAL A 32 4.37 -6.65 -16.19
N VAL A 33 3.59 -6.04 -15.32
CA VAL A 33 3.46 -4.58 -15.24
C VAL A 33 4.02 -4.08 -13.92
N VAL A 34 4.88 -3.05 -13.98
CA VAL A 34 5.33 -2.30 -12.80
C VAL A 34 4.66 -0.94 -12.79
N THR A 35 3.97 -0.62 -11.71
CA THR A 35 3.27 0.65 -11.53
C THR A 35 3.87 1.36 -10.33
N SER A 36 4.16 2.65 -10.47
CA SER A 36 4.60 3.49 -9.36
C SER A 36 3.55 4.56 -9.06
N ALA A 37 3.27 4.76 -7.78
CA ALA A 37 2.46 5.87 -7.29
C ALA A 37 3.31 6.99 -6.67
N ASP A 38 4.63 6.91 -6.83
CA ASP A 38 5.55 7.91 -6.29
C ASP A 38 5.45 9.21 -7.10
N SER A 39 5.28 10.35 -6.42
CA SER A 39 5.28 11.66 -7.07
C SER A 39 6.67 12.08 -7.59
N ALA A 40 7.74 11.39 -7.16
CA ALA A 40 9.10 11.71 -7.55
C ALA A 40 9.55 11.16 -8.92
N HIS A 41 8.63 10.61 -9.74
CA HIS A 41 8.92 10.01 -11.06
C HIS A 41 10.08 8.99 -11.08
N SER A 42 10.37 8.38 -9.93
CA SER A 42 11.58 7.58 -9.73
C SER A 42 11.63 6.32 -10.60
N LEU A 43 10.47 5.77 -10.99
CA LEU A 43 10.42 4.59 -11.86
C LEU A 43 10.86 4.91 -13.29
N GLY A 44 10.44 6.05 -13.83
CA GLY A 44 10.88 6.52 -15.14
C GLY A 44 12.39 6.76 -15.18
N ASP A 45 12.93 7.43 -14.15
CA ASP A 45 14.37 7.64 -13.99
C ASP A 45 15.14 6.32 -13.88
N ALA A 46 14.65 5.37 -13.08
CA ALA A 46 15.27 4.05 -12.93
C ALA A 46 15.33 3.28 -14.25
N LEU A 47 14.26 3.35 -15.06
CA LEU A 47 14.17 2.69 -16.36
C LEU A 47 14.84 3.49 -17.49
N GLY A 48 15.14 4.76 -17.28
CA GLY A 48 15.67 5.66 -18.29
C GLY A 48 14.65 6.03 -19.38
N MET A 49 13.36 6.14 -19.04
CA MET A 49 12.29 6.49 -19.98
C MET A 49 11.19 7.33 -19.35
N ASP A 50 10.54 8.17 -20.16
CA ASP A 50 9.38 8.93 -19.72
C ASP A 50 8.14 8.02 -19.64
N LEU A 51 7.52 8.00 -18.46
CA LEU A 51 6.31 7.25 -18.16
C LEU A 51 5.13 8.19 -17.91
N ASP A 52 3.95 7.73 -18.30
CA ASP A 52 2.66 8.33 -17.98
C ASP A 52 1.76 7.29 -17.27
N SER A 53 0.51 7.65 -17.02
CA SER A 53 -0.46 6.78 -16.35
C SER A 53 -1.03 5.68 -17.24
N VAL A 54 -0.46 5.44 -18.43
CA VAL A 54 -0.83 4.35 -19.32
C VAL A 54 0.34 3.36 -19.40
N PRO A 55 0.11 2.03 -19.32
CA PRO A 55 1.20 1.06 -19.42
C PRO A 55 1.97 1.19 -20.73
N ARG A 56 3.25 1.52 -20.63
CA ARG A 56 4.18 1.57 -21.76
C ARG A 56 5.09 0.35 -21.74
N GLN A 57 5.29 -0.25 -22.90
CA GLN A 57 6.19 -1.39 -23.02
C GLN A 57 7.65 -0.93 -22.84
N VAL A 58 8.34 -1.52 -21.86
CA VAL A 58 9.76 -1.28 -21.57
C VAL A 58 10.62 -2.28 -22.35
N GLU A 59 10.25 -3.57 -22.28
CA GLU A 59 10.89 -4.68 -22.97
C GLU A 59 9.83 -5.75 -23.35
N ALA A 60 10.25 -6.85 -23.98
CA ALA A 60 9.38 -7.99 -24.18
C ALA A 60 8.82 -8.48 -22.83
N ASN A 61 7.48 -8.59 -22.73
CA ASN A 61 6.75 -8.98 -21.53
C ASN A 61 6.84 -8.04 -20.31
N CYS A 62 7.42 -6.85 -20.44
CA CYS A 62 7.53 -5.87 -19.36
C CYS A 62 6.87 -4.54 -19.74
N TRP A 63 5.92 -4.10 -18.93
CA TRP A 63 5.27 -2.79 -19.04
C TRP A 63 5.51 -1.98 -17.78
N ALA A 64 5.56 -0.66 -17.92
CA ALA A 64 5.69 0.26 -16.81
C ALA A 64 4.71 1.42 -16.95
N GLN A 65 4.22 1.92 -15.82
CA GLN A 65 3.44 3.16 -15.76
C GLN A 65 3.74 3.94 -14.49
N GLN A 66 3.55 5.25 -14.59
CA GLN A 66 3.66 6.18 -13.47
C GLN A 66 2.28 6.81 -13.24
N LEU A 67 1.68 6.52 -12.10
CA LEU A 67 0.36 7.04 -11.76
C LEU A 67 0.47 8.46 -11.23
N ASP A 68 -0.41 9.33 -11.71
CA ASP A 68 -0.71 10.59 -11.05
C ASP A 68 -1.87 10.38 -10.07
N GLY A 69 -1.54 10.13 -8.81
CA GLY A 69 -2.54 9.93 -7.75
C GLY A 69 -3.45 11.15 -7.56
N ARG A 70 -2.97 12.35 -7.88
CA ARG A 70 -3.73 13.59 -7.76
C ARG A 70 -4.77 13.71 -8.88
N GLU A 71 -4.39 13.42 -10.11
CA GLU A 71 -5.32 13.37 -11.25
C GLU A 71 -6.44 12.36 -10.97
N ARG A 72 -6.09 11.14 -10.51
CA ARG A 72 -7.08 10.11 -10.17
C ARG A 72 -7.96 10.49 -8.99
N LEU A 73 -7.41 11.18 -7.99
CA LEU A 73 -8.19 11.74 -6.88
C LEU A 73 -9.20 12.76 -7.40
N GLU A 74 -8.76 13.72 -8.20
CA GLU A 74 -9.63 14.79 -8.74
C GLU A 74 -10.78 14.21 -9.57
N GLU A 75 -10.54 13.20 -10.41
CA GLU A 75 -11.59 12.53 -11.21
C GLU A 75 -12.66 11.83 -10.37
N ASN A 76 -12.33 11.33 -9.18
CA ASN A 76 -13.19 10.44 -8.41
C ASN A 76 -13.69 11.03 -7.08
N TRP A 77 -13.08 12.11 -6.60
CA TRP A 77 -13.39 12.76 -5.32
C TRP A 77 -13.99 14.16 -5.48
N ALA A 78 -14.00 14.75 -6.69
CA ALA A 78 -14.52 16.11 -6.91
C ALA A 78 -15.94 16.28 -6.37
N GLU A 79 -16.86 15.37 -6.70
CA GLU A 79 -18.26 15.43 -6.23
C GLU A 79 -18.37 15.41 -4.69
N ILE A 80 -17.54 14.62 -4.01
CA ILE A 80 -17.54 14.51 -2.53
C ILE A 80 -16.89 15.75 -1.90
N ARG A 81 -15.76 16.20 -2.45
CA ARG A 81 -15.04 17.39 -2.02
C ARG A 81 -15.91 18.64 -2.11
N ASP A 82 -16.58 18.84 -3.23
CA ASP A 82 -17.38 20.05 -3.47
C ASP A 82 -18.56 20.10 -2.47
N TRP A 83 -19.19 18.96 -2.19
CA TRP A 83 -20.20 18.86 -1.13
C TRP A 83 -19.64 19.12 0.28
N MET A 84 -18.43 18.63 0.59
CA MET A 84 -17.77 18.90 1.87
C MET A 84 -17.46 20.38 2.05
N ILE A 85 -17.02 21.07 0.99
CA ILE A 85 -16.75 22.52 1.01
C ILE A 85 -18.05 23.28 1.31
N GLU A 86 -19.16 22.97 0.64
CA GLU A 86 -20.46 23.59 0.92
C GLU A 86 -20.92 23.35 2.37
N LEU A 87 -20.70 22.15 2.89
CA LEU A 87 -21.02 21.80 4.27
C LEU A 87 -20.18 22.59 5.28
N PHE A 88 -18.88 22.76 5.01
CA PHE A 88 -17.97 23.53 5.86
C PHE A 88 -18.25 25.03 5.82
N ASP A 89 -18.54 25.58 4.65
CA ASP A 89 -18.97 26.99 4.50
C ASP A 89 -20.26 27.24 5.30
N TRP A 90 -21.24 26.34 5.20
CA TRP A 90 -22.45 26.40 6.03
C TRP A 90 -22.14 26.36 7.53
N ALA A 91 -21.14 25.58 7.95
CA ALA A 91 -20.69 25.50 9.33
C ALA A 91 -19.85 26.71 9.78
N GLY A 92 -19.60 27.68 8.89
CA GLY A 92 -18.84 28.90 9.17
C GLY A 92 -17.32 28.73 9.13
N VAL A 93 -16.82 27.70 8.44
CA VAL A 93 -15.39 27.50 8.18
C VAL A 93 -14.99 28.36 6.98
N GLU A 94 -13.84 29.05 7.07
CA GLU A 94 -13.31 29.82 5.94
C GLU A 94 -13.01 28.92 4.74
N GLU A 95 -13.30 29.39 3.53
CA GLU A 95 -13.20 28.61 2.27
C GLU A 95 -11.84 27.93 2.09
N ILE A 96 -10.73 28.62 2.39
CA ILE A 96 -9.37 28.07 2.29
C ILE A 96 -9.18 26.90 3.28
N ALA A 97 -9.68 27.04 4.51
CA ALA A 97 -9.60 25.97 5.50
C ALA A 97 -10.54 24.80 5.14
N ALA A 98 -11.68 25.07 4.52
CA ALA A 98 -12.59 24.05 4.02
C ALA A 98 -11.97 23.21 2.90
N GLU A 99 -11.26 23.84 1.97
CA GLU A 99 -10.52 23.14 0.90
C GLU A 99 -9.43 22.21 1.46
N GLU A 100 -8.65 22.68 2.44
CA GLU A 100 -7.62 21.86 3.10
C GLU A 100 -8.23 20.68 3.88
N LEU A 101 -9.37 20.88 4.55
CA LEU A 101 -10.06 19.83 5.31
C LEU A 101 -10.80 18.82 4.42
N ALA A 102 -11.16 19.20 3.19
CA ALA A 102 -11.86 18.35 2.24
C ALA A 102 -10.93 17.37 1.51
N VAL A 103 -9.60 17.51 1.65
CA VAL A 103 -8.60 16.56 1.13
C VAL A 103 -8.04 15.75 2.29
N LEU A 104 -8.42 14.47 2.37
CA LEU A 104 -7.88 13.57 3.38
C LEU A 104 -6.44 13.16 3.00
N PRO A 105 -5.46 13.26 3.92
CA PRO A 105 -4.10 12.79 3.66
C PRO A 105 -4.07 11.30 3.32
N GLY A 106 -3.33 10.92 2.27
CA GLY A 106 -3.19 9.52 1.83
C GLY A 106 -4.17 9.08 0.75
N LEU A 107 -5.14 9.94 0.36
CA LEU A 107 -6.16 9.56 -0.63
C LEU A 107 -5.57 9.34 -2.02
N ASP A 108 -4.62 10.17 -2.43
CA ASP A 108 -3.94 10.08 -3.72
C ASP A 108 -3.16 8.76 -3.85
N GLU A 109 -2.42 8.34 -2.82
CA GLU A 109 -1.76 7.04 -2.82
C GLU A 109 -2.79 5.89 -2.78
N MET A 110 -3.91 6.05 -2.07
CA MET A 110 -4.98 5.06 -2.07
C MET A 110 -5.61 4.91 -3.46
N PHE A 111 -5.91 6.01 -4.16
CA PHE A 111 -6.46 5.95 -5.51
C PHE A 111 -5.48 5.30 -6.49
N ALA A 112 -4.17 5.46 -6.27
CA ALA A 112 -3.19 4.73 -7.04
C ALA A 112 -3.25 3.20 -6.82
N LEU A 113 -3.63 2.72 -5.63
CA LEU A 113 -3.87 1.28 -5.39
C LEU A 113 -5.12 0.75 -6.11
N THR A 114 -6.09 1.61 -6.43
CA THR A 114 -7.26 1.20 -7.24
C THR A 114 -6.88 0.78 -8.66
N GLU A 115 -5.71 1.20 -9.13
CA GLU A 115 -5.18 0.75 -10.40
C GLU A 115 -4.86 -0.76 -10.41
N ILE A 116 -4.56 -1.35 -9.25
CA ILE A 116 -4.34 -2.80 -9.13
C ILE A 116 -5.57 -3.56 -9.61
N ASP A 117 -6.76 -3.11 -9.21
CA ASP A 117 -8.05 -3.70 -9.61
C ASP A 117 -8.25 -3.56 -11.13
N THR A 118 -8.00 -2.37 -11.68
CA THR A 118 -8.06 -2.10 -13.13
C THR A 118 -7.13 -3.04 -13.92
N LEU A 119 -5.86 -3.13 -13.52
CA LEU A 119 -4.86 -3.98 -14.18
C LEU A 119 -5.20 -5.46 -14.02
N ALA A 120 -5.66 -5.88 -12.84
CA ALA A 120 -6.07 -7.25 -12.58
C ALA A 120 -7.25 -7.68 -13.45
N ALA A 121 -8.24 -6.78 -13.62
CA ALA A 121 -9.42 -7.03 -14.44
C ALA A 121 -9.11 -7.26 -15.93
N THR A 122 -7.97 -6.76 -16.44
CA THR A 122 -7.55 -6.99 -17.84
C THR A 122 -7.21 -8.45 -18.13
N GLY A 123 -6.70 -9.19 -17.14
CA GLY A 123 -6.15 -10.55 -17.34
C GLY A 123 -4.90 -10.61 -18.23
N GLU A 124 -4.30 -9.46 -18.56
CA GLU A 124 -3.15 -9.36 -19.47
C GLU A 124 -1.81 -9.68 -18.79
N TYR A 125 -1.75 -9.56 -17.46
CA TYR A 125 -0.52 -9.69 -16.68
C TYR A 125 -0.54 -10.93 -15.78
N ASP A 126 0.59 -11.60 -15.70
CA ASP A 126 0.83 -12.69 -14.76
C ASP A 126 1.26 -12.15 -13.40
N VAL A 127 2.00 -11.03 -13.38
CA VAL A 127 2.48 -10.35 -12.17
C VAL A 127 2.27 -8.83 -12.28
N ILE A 128 1.69 -8.23 -11.25
CA ILE A 128 1.57 -6.79 -11.08
C ILE A 128 2.51 -6.40 -9.94
N ILE A 129 3.45 -5.49 -10.21
CA ILE A 129 4.38 -4.97 -9.21
C ILE A 129 4.00 -3.53 -8.90
N VAL A 130 3.88 -3.20 -7.62
CA VAL A 130 3.53 -1.86 -7.17
C VAL A 130 4.70 -1.28 -6.39
N ASP A 131 5.34 -0.28 -6.99
CA ASP A 131 6.34 0.57 -6.36
C ASP A 131 5.67 1.76 -5.68
N CYS A 132 4.97 1.45 -4.61
CA CYS A 132 4.51 2.34 -3.57
C CYS A 132 3.60 1.47 -2.72
N ALA A 133 4.13 0.92 -1.64
CA ALA A 133 3.21 0.37 -0.66
C ALA A 133 2.59 1.51 0.14
N PRO A 134 1.33 1.36 0.53
CA PRO A 134 0.63 2.36 1.31
C PRO A 134 1.40 2.71 2.59
N THR A 135 1.51 4.00 2.89
CA THR A 135 1.92 4.48 4.22
C THR A 135 0.97 3.96 5.28
N ALA A 136 1.33 4.05 6.57
CA ALA A 136 0.40 3.67 7.64
C ALA A 136 -0.93 4.45 7.52
N GLU A 137 -0.87 5.69 7.08
CA GLU A 137 -1.99 6.55 6.73
C GLU A 137 -2.81 5.96 5.57
N THR A 138 -2.17 5.58 4.47
CA THR A 138 -2.87 5.00 3.30
C THR A 138 -3.50 3.63 3.62
N ILE A 139 -2.84 2.79 4.43
CA ILE A 139 -3.41 1.50 4.87
C ILE A 139 -4.65 1.73 5.73
N ARG A 140 -4.62 2.72 6.64
CA ARG A 140 -5.79 3.11 7.43
C ARG A 140 -6.94 3.58 6.54
N LEU A 141 -6.68 4.20 5.39
CA LEU A 141 -7.74 4.58 4.46
C LEU A 141 -8.41 3.36 3.81
N LEU A 142 -7.76 2.21 3.74
CA LEU A 142 -8.37 0.97 3.24
C LEU A 142 -9.33 0.32 4.24
N SER A 143 -9.39 0.79 5.49
CA SER A 143 -10.49 0.49 6.42
C SER A 143 -11.64 1.51 6.35
N LEU A 144 -11.52 2.57 5.53
CA LEU A 144 -12.63 3.51 5.29
C LEU A 144 -13.89 2.85 4.72
N PRO A 145 -13.87 1.77 3.92
CA PRO A 145 -15.12 1.15 3.46
C PRO A 145 -16.03 0.78 4.61
N GLU A 146 -15.48 0.20 5.69
CA GLU A 146 -16.26 -0.20 6.87
C GLU A 146 -16.87 1.04 7.56
N ILE A 147 -16.11 2.13 7.63
CA ILE A 147 -16.55 3.41 8.23
C ILE A 147 -17.59 4.10 7.34
N LEU A 148 -17.32 4.22 6.05
CA LEU A 148 -18.18 4.84 5.04
C LEU A 148 -19.48 4.08 4.88
N GLY A 149 -19.44 2.73 4.85
CA GLY A 149 -20.64 1.90 4.81
C GLY A 149 -21.55 2.16 6.00
N TRP A 150 -20.99 2.17 7.22
CA TRP A 150 -21.74 2.50 8.44
C TRP A 150 -22.33 3.92 8.41
N TYR A 151 -21.53 4.91 7.99
CA TYR A 151 -22.00 6.30 7.89
C TYR A 151 -23.05 6.48 6.81
N MET A 152 -22.91 5.81 5.65
CA MET A 152 -23.90 5.83 4.57
C MET A 152 -25.22 5.21 5.03
N ASP A 153 -25.19 4.05 5.70
CA ASP A 153 -26.40 3.42 6.25
C ASP A 153 -27.09 4.29 7.31
N ARG A 154 -26.31 5.06 8.09
CA ARG A 154 -26.82 5.91 9.17
C ARG A 154 -27.33 7.27 8.70
N LEU A 155 -26.67 7.91 7.74
CA LEU A 155 -27.04 9.22 7.20
C LEU A 155 -28.06 9.11 6.07
N PHE A 156 -28.03 8.00 5.32
CA PHE A 156 -28.91 7.75 4.17
C PHE A 156 -29.61 6.39 4.31
N PRO A 157 -30.55 6.23 5.27
CA PRO A 157 -31.29 4.99 5.41
C PRO A 157 -31.97 4.68 4.07
N THR A 158 -31.77 3.45 3.57
CA THR A 158 -32.12 2.89 2.25
C THR A 158 -33.59 3.06 1.82
N SER A 159 -34.41 3.70 2.64
CA SER A 159 -35.74 4.16 2.33
C SER A 159 -35.76 5.30 1.30
N ARG A 160 -35.72 4.93 0.01
CA ARG A 160 -36.18 5.75 -1.16
C ARG A 160 -37.61 6.34 -1.00
N ARG A 161 -38.28 6.13 0.13
CA ARG A 161 -39.60 6.67 0.46
C ARG A 161 -39.57 7.81 1.50
N LEU A 162 -38.45 8.08 2.16
CA LEU A 162 -38.41 9.07 3.24
C LEU A 162 -38.06 10.49 2.77
N ASN A 163 -37.31 10.66 1.67
CA ASN A 163 -37.01 12.00 1.13
C ASN A 163 -38.27 12.78 0.70
N LYS A 164 -39.35 12.09 0.28
CA LYS A 164 -40.63 12.74 -0.03
C LYS A 164 -41.43 13.17 1.20
N VAL A 165 -41.09 12.68 2.40
CA VAL A 165 -41.83 12.95 3.65
C VAL A 165 -41.03 13.85 4.60
N VAL A 166 -39.70 13.80 4.53
CA VAL A 166 -38.78 14.56 5.40
C VAL A 166 -38.29 15.87 4.75
N GLY A 167 -38.33 15.96 3.41
CA GLY A 167 -37.98 17.16 2.65
C GLY A 167 -38.59 18.48 3.16
N PRO A 168 -39.87 18.53 3.60
CA PRO A 168 -40.48 19.78 4.06
C PRO A 168 -40.20 20.16 5.53
N ILE A 169 -39.67 19.24 6.36
CA ILE A 169 -39.49 19.44 7.81
C ILE A 169 -38.03 19.80 8.13
N VAL A 170 -37.06 19.21 7.44
CA VAL A 170 -35.64 19.55 7.60
C VAL A 170 -35.31 20.90 6.98
N SER A 171 -35.95 21.24 5.86
CA SER A 171 -35.72 22.52 5.15
C SER A 171 -36.14 23.78 5.94
N LYS A 172 -36.84 23.64 7.07
CA LYS A 172 -37.32 24.76 7.89
C LYS A 172 -36.64 24.90 9.26
N LEU A 173 -35.84 23.93 9.68
CA LEU A 173 -35.18 23.96 11.00
C LEU A 173 -33.66 23.87 10.96
N SER A 174 -33.06 23.51 9.83
CA SER A 174 -31.61 23.67 9.62
C SER A 174 -31.29 23.63 8.12
N SER A 175 -30.72 24.72 7.59
CA SER A 175 -30.29 24.88 6.20
C SER A 175 -29.02 24.07 5.85
N ILE A 176 -28.89 22.85 6.38
CA ILE A 176 -27.73 21.98 6.14
C ILE A 176 -27.73 21.56 4.66
N PRO A 177 -26.60 21.71 3.94
CA PRO A 177 -26.44 21.17 2.59
C PRO A 177 -26.69 19.66 2.58
N VAL A 178 -27.79 19.22 1.95
CA VAL A 178 -28.14 17.80 1.83
C VAL A 178 -27.41 17.25 0.61
N ALA A 179 -26.62 16.19 0.80
CA ALA A 179 -25.98 15.47 -0.29
C ALA A 179 -27.02 15.02 -1.32
N ASP A 180 -26.76 15.30 -2.60
CA ASP A 180 -27.62 14.90 -3.69
C ASP A 180 -27.34 13.46 -4.16
N ASP A 181 -28.09 13.02 -5.18
CA ASP A 181 -27.91 11.68 -5.76
C ASP A 181 -26.51 11.48 -6.38
N ALA A 182 -25.84 12.56 -6.82
CA ALA A 182 -24.49 12.48 -7.40
C ALA A 182 -23.46 12.17 -6.31
N VAL A 183 -23.48 12.94 -5.21
CA VAL A 183 -22.61 12.70 -4.03
C VAL A 183 -22.81 11.29 -3.49
N PHE A 184 -24.06 10.82 -3.39
CA PHE A 184 -24.34 9.43 -2.99
C PHE A 184 -23.71 8.41 -3.93
N MET A 185 -23.86 8.60 -5.25
CA MET A 185 -23.27 7.72 -6.25
C MET A 185 -21.73 7.78 -6.27
N ALA A 186 -21.12 8.93 -6.01
CA ALA A 186 -19.67 9.07 -5.82
C ALA A 186 -19.19 8.31 -4.59
N GLY A 187 -19.85 8.49 -3.45
CA GLY A 187 -19.55 7.76 -2.21
C GLY A 187 -19.66 6.25 -2.38
N LYS A 188 -20.72 5.79 -3.07
CA LYS A 188 -20.87 4.36 -3.40
C LYS A 188 -19.76 3.85 -4.33
N ARG A 189 -19.43 4.57 -5.41
CA ARG A 189 -18.34 4.20 -6.32
C ARG A 189 -17.01 4.08 -5.57
N LEU A 190 -16.73 4.99 -4.65
CA LEU A 190 -15.54 4.95 -3.82
C LEU A 190 -15.53 3.73 -2.89
N TYR A 191 -16.65 3.46 -2.22
CA TYR A 191 -16.81 2.28 -1.37
C TYR A 191 -16.57 0.98 -2.16
N ASP A 192 -17.26 0.80 -3.29
CA ASP A 192 -17.15 -0.42 -4.11
C ASP A 192 -15.70 -0.63 -4.61
N ARG A 193 -15.00 0.44 -5.00
CA ARG A 193 -13.59 0.36 -5.42
C ARG A 193 -12.65 0.01 -4.29
N LEU A 194 -12.80 0.67 -3.15
CA LEU A 194 -11.97 0.43 -1.98
C LEU A 194 -12.14 -1.00 -1.45
N ASP A 195 -13.37 -1.53 -1.47
CA ASP A 195 -13.67 -2.89 -1.05
C ASP A 195 -13.00 -3.92 -1.98
N SER A 196 -13.12 -3.73 -3.31
CA SER A 196 -12.44 -4.60 -4.30
C SER A 196 -10.93 -4.62 -4.11
N VAL A 197 -10.31 -3.44 -3.94
CA VAL A 197 -8.86 -3.32 -3.71
C VAL A 197 -8.46 -4.01 -2.41
N ARG A 198 -9.20 -3.79 -1.33
CA ARG A 198 -8.95 -4.45 -0.04
C ARG A 198 -9.00 -5.97 -0.18
N GLU A 199 -10.01 -6.52 -0.87
CA GLU A 199 -10.13 -7.96 -1.11
C GLU A 199 -8.90 -8.52 -1.82
N ILE A 200 -8.44 -7.87 -2.90
CA ILE A 200 -7.23 -8.27 -3.63
C ILE A 200 -6.00 -8.20 -2.74
N LEU A 201 -5.84 -7.10 -1.99
CA LEU A 201 -4.65 -6.84 -1.19
C LEU A 201 -4.52 -7.73 0.06
N CYS A 202 -5.65 -8.09 0.67
CA CYS A 202 -5.70 -8.96 1.83
C CYS A 202 -5.71 -10.46 1.47
N ASP A 203 -5.85 -10.85 0.19
CA ASP A 203 -5.76 -12.26 -0.22
C ASP A 203 -4.29 -12.71 -0.34
N PRO A 204 -3.77 -13.54 0.60
CA PRO A 204 -2.38 -13.99 0.58
C PRO A 204 -2.04 -14.93 -0.58
N THR A 205 -3.02 -15.41 -1.33
CA THR A 205 -2.80 -16.25 -2.52
C THR A 205 -2.56 -15.41 -3.78
N VAL A 206 -3.00 -14.15 -3.76
CA VAL A 206 -2.86 -13.20 -4.85
C VAL A 206 -1.76 -12.19 -4.54
N THR A 207 -1.81 -11.58 -3.35
CA THR A 207 -0.98 -10.44 -2.97
C THR A 207 0.02 -10.78 -1.87
N SER A 208 1.25 -10.30 -2.02
CA SER A 208 2.21 -10.25 -0.91
C SER A 208 3.00 -8.94 -0.89
N VAL A 209 3.43 -8.55 0.30
CA VAL A 209 4.22 -7.36 0.57
C VAL A 209 5.68 -7.75 0.78
N ARG A 210 6.58 -7.01 0.15
CA ARG A 210 8.03 -7.14 0.28
C ARG A 210 8.62 -5.88 0.85
N MET A 211 9.27 -6.00 2.00
CA MET A 211 9.87 -4.86 2.68
C MET A 211 11.29 -4.63 2.18
N VAL A 212 11.60 -3.43 1.70
CA VAL A 212 12.95 -3.01 1.34
C VAL A 212 13.50 -2.14 2.46
N ILE A 213 14.64 -2.54 3.02
CA ILE A 213 15.27 -1.88 4.16
C ILE A 213 16.78 -1.74 3.93
N ASN A 214 17.40 -0.77 4.58
CA ASN A 214 18.86 -0.72 4.71
C ASN A 214 19.25 -1.26 6.10
N PRO A 215 20.47 -1.78 6.28
CA PRO A 215 21.02 -2.20 7.58
C PRO A 215 21.40 -0.98 8.45
N GLU A 216 20.40 -0.16 8.79
CA GLU A 216 20.49 1.04 9.62
C GLU A 216 19.43 0.98 10.73
N SER A 217 19.81 1.23 11.98
CA SER A 217 18.92 1.02 13.14
C SER A 217 17.60 1.80 13.06
N MET A 218 17.61 3.03 12.54
CA MET A 218 16.37 3.82 12.34
C MET A 218 15.45 3.20 11.28
N VAL A 219 16.02 2.62 10.22
CA VAL A 219 15.26 1.96 9.15
C VAL A 219 14.66 0.66 9.66
N ILE A 220 15.42 -0.11 10.46
CA ILE A 220 14.95 -1.34 11.10
C ILE A 220 13.79 -1.05 12.06
N ALA A 221 13.92 -0.02 12.90
CA ALA A 221 12.86 0.37 13.83
C ALA A 221 11.56 0.74 13.10
N GLU A 222 11.66 1.44 11.98
CA GLU A 222 10.50 1.77 11.14
C GLU A 222 9.90 0.53 10.47
N ALA A 223 10.75 -0.34 9.93
CA ALA A 223 10.31 -1.59 9.32
C ALA A 223 9.55 -2.48 10.31
N ARG A 224 9.97 -2.54 11.58
CA ARG A 224 9.22 -3.25 12.62
C ARG A 224 7.80 -2.70 12.76
N ARG A 225 7.66 -1.36 12.89
CA ARG A 225 6.34 -0.70 12.99
C ARG A 225 5.49 -0.98 11.76
N THR A 226 6.06 -0.83 10.56
CA THR A 226 5.36 -1.10 9.31
C THR A 226 4.89 -2.55 9.24
N HIS A 227 5.70 -3.52 9.67
CA HIS A 227 5.30 -4.93 9.70
C HIS A 227 4.15 -5.19 10.70
N THR A 228 4.17 -4.58 11.88
CA THR A 228 3.06 -4.63 12.84
C THR A 228 1.78 -4.09 12.21
N TYR A 229 1.85 -2.91 11.59
CA TYR A 229 0.70 -2.28 10.93
C TYR A 229 0.17 -3.11 9.77
N LEU A 230 1.03 -3.59 8.87
CA LEU A 230 0.61 -4.47 7.78
C LEU A 230 -0.10 -5.72 8.30
N SER A 231 0.43 -6.33 9.35
CA SER A 231 -0.18 -7.52 9.96
C SER A 231 -1.54 -7.22 10.60
N LEU A 232 -1.67 -6.07 11.25
CA LEU A 232 -2.94 -5.59 11.81
C LEU A 232 -4.04 -5.46 10.76
N PHE A 233 -3.69 -5.06 9.54
CA PHE A 233 -4.65 -4.89 8.44
C PHE A 233 -4.73 -6.12 7.51
N GLY A 234 -4.10 -7.24 7.88
CA GLY A 234 -4.21 -8.49 7.13
C GLY A 234 -3.27 -8.60 5.91
N TYR A 235 -2.34 -7.66 5.73
CA TYR A 235 -1.36 -7.69 4.64
C TYR A 235 -0.25 -8.67 4.96
N GLN A 236 -0.03 -9.62 4.06
CA GLN A 236 1.03 -10.60 4.25
C GLN A 236 2.38 -10.06 3.79
N VAL A 237 3.32 -9.88 4.73
CA VAL A 237 4.73 -9.70 4.39
C VAL A 237 5.37 -11.06 4.12
N ASP A 238 5.91 -11.26 2.92
CA ASP A 238 6.48 -12.55 2.52
C ASP A 238 7.99 -12.54 2.24
N ALA A 239 8.61 -11.36 2.15
CA ALA A 239 10.05 -11.22 2.03
C ALA A 239 10.56 -9.88 2.59
N VAL A 240 11.82 -9.87 3.01
CA VAL A 240 12.58 -8.66 3.36
C VAL A 240 13.82 -8.57 2.45
N VAL A 241 13.91 -7.49 1.68
CA VAL A 241 15.08 -7.13 0.89
C VAL A 241 15.94 -6.18 1.71
N ILE A 242 17.15 -6.60 2.03
CA ILE A 242 18.15 -5.82 2.74
C ILE A 242 19.09 -5.20 1.70
N ASN A 243 18.84 -3.95 1.35
CA ASN A 243 19.57 -3.23 0.33
C ASN A 243 20.82 -2.54 0.89
N ARG A 244 21.76 -2.19 0.00
CA ARG A 244 23.00 -1.45 0.29
C ARG A 244 23.90 -2.13 1.33
N VAL A 245 23.93 -3.45 1.32
CA VAL A 245 24.88 -4.22 2.13
C VAL A 245 26.29 -3.99 1.59
N LEU A 246 27.21 -3.58 2.45
CA LEU A 246 28.59 -3.34 2.03
C LEU A 246 29.25 -4.68 1.64
N PRO A 247 30.02 -4.72 0.53
CA PRO A 247 30.69 -5.93 0.11
C PRO A 247 31.74 -6.37 1.14
N ALA A 248 31.84 -7.70 1.32
CA ALA A 248 32.88 -8.29 2.13
C ALA A 248 34.27 -8.12 1.46
N GLY A 249 35.28 -7.71 2.22
CA GLY A 249 36.69 -7.82 1.79
C GLY A 249 37.36 -6.59 1.18
N ASP A 250 36.70 -5.43 1.13
CA ASP A 250 37.39 -4.19 0.75
C ASP A 250 38.23 -3.66 1.93
N GLN A 251 39.56 -3.61 1.81
CA GLN A 251 40.52 -3.33 2.91
C GLN A 251 40.56 -1.85 3.34
N SER A 252 39.49 -1.13 3.09
CA SER A 252 39.39 0.28 3.35
C SER A 252 39.01 0.57 4.80
N SER A 253 39.95 1.14 5.56
CA SER A 253 39.75 1.45 6.98
C SER A 253 38.66 2.49 7.26
N TRP A 254 38.23 3.26 6.26
CA TRP A 254 37.15 4.25 6.43
C TRP A 254 35.77 3.60 6.50
N LEU A 255 35.61 2.38 5.98
CA LEU A 255 34.33 1.65 5.99
C LEU A 255 34.16 0.73 7.19
N ASP A 256 35.20 0.53 8.00
CA ASP A 256 35.18 -0.47 9.07
C ASP A 256 34.09 -0.20 10.10
N GLU A 257 33.93 1.05 10.56
CA GLU A 257 32.85 1.42 11.49
C GLU A 257 31.46 1.18 10.89
N TRP A 258 31.30 1.42 9.57
CA TRP A 258 30.06 1.18 8.87
C TRP A 258 29.77 -0.32 8.74
N ARG A 259 30.78 -1.15 8.49
CA ARG A 259 30.63 -2.61 8.44
C ARG A 259 30.27 -3.18 9.79
N GLU A 260 30.97 -2.80 10.85
CA GLU A 260 30.65 -3.26 12.21
C GLU A 260 29.23 -2.84 12.63
N SER A 261 28.78 -1.67 12.18
CA SER A 261 27.39 -1.24 12.37
C SER A 261 26.41 -2.07 11.55
N GLN A 262 26.70 -2.32 10.27
CA GLN A 262 25.86 -3.14 9.40
C GLN A 262 25.77 -4.59 9.90
N GLU A 263 26.86 -5.21 10.34
CA GLU A 263 26.86 -6.58 10.88
C GLU A 263 25.92 -6.72 12.08
N ARG A 264 26.00 -5.79 13.05
CA ARG A 264 25.06 -5.74 14.19
C ARG A 264 23.62 -5.53 13.73
N ASN A 265 23.40 -4.64 12.77
CA ASN A 265 22.07 -4.37 12.23
C ASN A 265 21.52 -5.55 11.42
N LEU A 266 22.36 -6.32 10.73
CA LEU A 266 21.98 -7.54 10.00
C LEU A 266 21.55 -8.64 10.98
N GLU A 267 22.26 -8.82 12.09
CA GLU A 267 21.83 -9.71 13.18
C GLU A 267 20.48 -9.29 13.77
N GLU A 268 20.29 -7.97 13.96
CA GLU A 268 19.03 -7.41 14.43
C GLU A 268 17.89 -7.67 13.43
N ILE A 269 18.12 -7.50 12.13
CA ILE A 269 17.15 -7.81 11.06
C ILE A 269 16.82 -9.30 11.08
N SER A 270 17.84 -10.16 11.12
CA SER A 270 17.69 -11.61 11.16
C SER A 270 16.81 -12.06 12.33
N THR A 271 17.05 -11.49 13.52
CA THR A 271 16.24 -11.77 14.72
C THR A 271 14.81 -11.23 14.59
N SER A 272 14.65 -10.03 14.01
CA SER A 272 13.34 -9.38 13.89
C SER A 272 12.43 -10.09 12.91
N PHE A 273 13.00 -10.56 11.79
CA PHE A 273 12.26 -11.09 10.65
C PHE A 273 12.59 -12.56 10.39
N GLY A 274 13.04 -13.32 11.40
CA GLY A 274 13.53 -14.70 11.24
C GLY A 274 12.52 -15.72 10.69
N GLY A 275 11.24 -15.39 10.64
CA GLY A 275 10.18 -16.19 10.00
C GLY A 275 9.85 -15.78 8.56
N ILE A 276 10.56 -14.80 8.02
CA ILE A 276 10.34 -14.22 6.70
C ILE A 276 11.66 -14.35 5.92
N PRO A 277 11.65 -14.88 4.69
CA PRO A 277 12.83 -14.92 3.83
C PRO A 277 13.50 -13.55 3.67
N GLN A 278 14.83 -13.53 3.69
CA GLN A 278 15.65 -12.32 3.66
C GLN A 278 16.63 -12.39 2.50
N PHE A 279 16.68 -11.32 1.70
CA PHE A 279 17.50 -11.23 0.49
C PHE A 279 18.44 -10.04 0.58
N CYS A 280 19.74 -10.26 0.46
CA CYS A 280 20.74 -9.20 0.61
C CYS A 280 21.16 -8.67 -0.76
N ALA A 281 20.94 -7.37 -0.99
CA ALA A 281 21.45 -6.67 -2.16
C ALA A 281 22.76 -5.95 -1.81
N THR A 282 23.86 -6.39 -2.44
CA THR A 282 25.18 -5.81 -2.23
C THR A 282 25.29 -4.44 -2.90
N HIS A 283 25.96 -3.48 -2.26
CA HIS A 283 26.19 -2.17 -2.83
C HIS A 283 27.28 -2.20 -3.91
N GLY A 284 26.86 -2.15 -5.18
CA GLY A 284 27.77 -2.19 -6.34
C GLY A 284 28.56 -0.91 -6.64
N GLY A 285 28.44 0.14 -5.81
CA GLY A 285 29.21 1.40 -5.93
C GLY A 285 28.85 2.31 -7.10
N ALA A 286 27.89 1.93 -7.93
CA ALA A 286 27.35 2.74 -9.03
C ALA A 286 25.83 2.78 -8.97
N GLU A 287 25.24 3.78 -9.60
CA GLU A 287 23.79 3.85 -9.77
C GLU A 287 23.28 2.71 -10.68
N ILE A 288 22.15 2.14 -10.28
CA ILE A 288 21.49 1.02 -10.93
C ILE A 288 20.36 1.60 -11.79
N LEU A 289 20.74 2.05 -12.98
CA LEU A 289 19.84 2.69 -13.95
C LEU A 289 19.86 1.92 -15.27
N GLY A 290 18.69 1.89 -15.90
CA GLY A 290 18.45 1.25 -17.18
C GLY A 290 18.19 -0.26 -17.06
N PRO A 291 17.50 -0.86 -18.05
CA PRO A 291 17.00 -2.22 -17.96
C PRO A 291 18.07 -3.29 -17.69
N ASP A 292 19.25 -3.16 -18.29
CA ASP A 292 20.31 -4.16 -18.16
C ASP A 292 20.92 -4.21 -16.76
N ARG A 293 21.23 -3.05 -16.16
CA ARG A 293 21.76 -2.99 -14.78
C ARG A 293 20.72 -3.39 -13.75
N LEU A 294 19.46 -3.02 -13.97
CA LEU A 294 18.36 -3.44 -13.11
C LEU A 294 18.18 -4.96 -13.15
N ALA A 295 18.24 -5.57 -14.34
CA ALA A 295 18.13 -7.03 -14.46
C ALA A 295 19.33 -7.77 -13.84
N GLU A 296 20.54 -7.24 -13.96
CA GLU A 296 21.74 -7.77 -13.28
C GLU A 296 21.57 -7.71 -11.75
N PHE A 297 21.17 -6.54 -11.22
CA PHE A 297 20.86 -6.38 -9.80
C PHE A 297 19.80 -7.36 -9.30
N ALA A 298 18.73 -7.58 -10.06
CA ALA A 298 17.71 -8.56 -9.70
C ALA A 298 18.21 -10.00 -9.74
N SER A 299 19.06 -10.33 -10.71
CA SER A 299 19.65 -11.68 -10.80
C SER A 299 20.50 -11.99 -9.58
N ASP A 300 21.28 -11.01 -9.10
CA ASP A 300 22.09 -11.16 -7.88
C ASP A 300 21.21 -11.20 -6.62
N LEU A 301 20.13 -10.40 -6.59
CA LEU A 301 19.24 -10.31 -5.44
C LEU A 301 18.43 -11.60 -5.23
N TRP A 302 17.85 -12.15 -6.31
CA TRP A 302 16.94 -13.30 -6.23
C TRP A 302 17.67 -14.64 -6.40
N GLU A 303 18.89 -14.63 -6.95
CA GLU A 303 19.71 -15.81 -7.23
C GLU A 303 18.93 -16.90 -7.97
N SER A 304 18.45 -17.92 -7.25
CA SER A 304 17.69 -19.06 -7.77
C SER A 304 16.22 -19.08 -7.36
N GLU A 305 15.80 -18.15 -6.51
CA GLU A 305 14.41 -18.02 -6.06
C GLU A 305 13.56 -17.36 -7.16
N ASP A 306 12.33 -17.84 -7.35
CA ASP A 306 11.38 -17.20 -8.27
C ASP A 306 10.64 -16.08 -7.52
N PRO A 307 10.89 -14.79 -7.83
CA PRO A 307 10.23 -13.70 -7.15
C PRO A 307 8.74 -13.58 -7.48
N SER A 308 8.17 -14.40 -8.37
CA SER A 308 6.71 -14.46 -8.56
C SER A 308 6.02 -15.39 -7.57
N GLU A 309 6.77 -16.22 -6.83
CA GLU A 309 6.22 -17.16 -5.86
C GLU A 309 5.86 -16.50 -4.52
N ARG A 310 5.13 -17.24 -3.69
CA ARG A 310 4.75 -16.81 -2.33
C ARG A 310 5.82 -17.32 -1.38
N LEU A 311 6.68 -16.43 -0.92
CA LEU A 311 7.94 -16.80 -0.24
C LEU A 311 7.76 -17.15 1.24
N SER A 312 6.65 -16.71 1.86
CA SER A 312 6.24 -17.12 3.21
C SER A 312 4.79 -17.53 3.23
N GLN A 313 4.43 -18.46 4.13
CA GLN A 313 3.03 -18.86 4.33
C GLN A 313 2.38 -18.29 5.59
N VAL A 314 3.13 -17.52 6.39
CA VAL A 314 2.66 -16.95 7.65
C VAL A 314 1.50 -15.99 7.37
N LYS A 315 0.31 -16.33 7.86
CA LYS A 315 -0.87 -15.48 7.72
C LYS A 315 -0.92 -14.47 8.87
N PRO A 316 -1.06 -13.18 8.59
CA PRO A 316 -1.15 -12.15 9.63
C PRO A 316 -2.48 -12.22 10.38
N MET A 317 -3.55 -12.69 9.72
CA MET A 317 -4.87 -12.84 10.31
C MET A 317 -5.49 -14.18 9.90
N SER A 318 -6.21 -14.81 10.83
CA SER A 318 -6.98 -16.02 10.55
C SER A 318 -8.20 -16.12 11.45
N VAL A 319 -9.28 -16.68 10.91
CA VAL A 319 -10.47 -17.05 11.66
C VAL A 319 -10.61 -18.55 11.61
N ALA A 320 -10.66 -19.18 12.78
CA ALA A 320 -10.87 -20.61 12.92
C ALA A 320 -12.12 -20.87 13.76
N ARG A 321 -12.84 -21.94 13.44
CA ARG A 321 -13.95 -22.41 14.27
C ARG A 321 -13.41 -23.24 15.42
N ASP A 322 -13.84 -22.96 16.64
CA ASP A 322 -13.52 -23.73 17.84
C ASP A 322 -14.83 -24.19 18.50
N GLY A 323 -15.28 -25.39 18.12
CA GLY A 323 -16.59 -25.92 18.55
C GLY A 323 -17.78 -25.10 18.03
N GLU A 324 -18.50 -24.45 18.93
CA GLU A 324 -19.60 -23.53 18.60
C GLU A 324 -19.13 -22.08 18.40
N ASP A 325 -17.90 -21.76 18.80
CA ASP A 325 -17.32 -20.42 18.76
C ASP A 325 -16.42 -20.21 17.53
N PHE A 326 -16.07 -18.95 17.28
CA PHE A 326 -15.07 -18.53 16.30
C PHE A 326 -13.92 -17.81 17.00
N VAL A 327 -12.69 -18.16 16.64
CA VAL A 327 -11.46 -17.55 17.15
C VAL A 327 -10.81 -16.74 16.03
N LEU A 328 -10.75 -15.43 16.22
CA LEU A 328 -9.94 -14.53 15.40
C LEU A 328 -8.53 -14.45 15.99
N SER A 329 -7.52 -14.85 15.21
CA SER A 329 -6.11 -14.74 15.56
C SER A 329 -5.44 -13.70 14.67
N ILE A 330 -4.80 -12.71 15.29
CA ILE A 330 -4.08 -11.62 14.63
C ILE A 330 -2.64 -11.63 15.11
N ALA A 331 -1.70 -11.69 14.18
CA ALA A 331 -0.28 -11.52 14.46
C ALA A 331 0.03 -10.03 14.62
N LEU A 332 0.53 -9.64 15.79
CA LEU A 332 0.98 -8.28 16.07
C LEU A 332 2.47 -8.32 16.43
N PRO A 333 3.36 -8.56 15.44
CA PRO A 333 4.79 -8.66 15.70
C PRO A 333 5.29 -7.34 16.33
N PHE A 334 6.24 -7.44 17.27
CA PHE A 334 6.85 -6.29 17.97
C PHE A 334 5.92 -5.44 18.85
N ALA A 335 4.62 -5.71 18.88
CA ALA A 335 3.71 -5.06 19.83
C ALA A 335 3.78 -5.74 21.20
N THR A 336 3.66 -4.93 22.25
CA THR A 336 3.54 -5.38 23.63
C THR A 336 2.07 -5.36 24.06
N GLY A 337 1.70 -6.20 25.03
CA GLY A 337 0.31 -6.25 25.51
C GLY A 337 -0.22 -4.94 26.10
N SER A 338 0.65 -4.01 26.50
CA SER A 338 0.28 -2.67 26.97
C SER A 338 -0.05 -1.67 25.86
N GLU A 339 0.37 -1.95 24.63
CA GLU A 339 0.12 -1.11 23.45
C GLU A 339 -1.20 -1.50 22.76
N VAL A 340 -1.75 -2.68 23.07
CA VAL A 340 -2.98 -3.18 22.45
C VAL A 340 -4.18 -2.85 23.33
N ASP A 341 -5.09 -2.04 22.79
CA ASP A 341 -6.41 -1.82 23.39
C ASP A 341 -7.47 -2.61 22.62
N LEU A 342 -8.34 -3.29 23.35
CA LEU A 342 -9.39 -4.15 22.81
C LEU A 342 -10.73 -3.73 23.41
N SER A 343 -11.65 -3.30 22.56
CA SER A 343 -13.00 -2.96 22.96
C SER A 343 -14.03 -3.65 22.07
N ARG A 344 -15.24 -3.85 22.60
CA ARG A 344 -16.35 -4.48 21.87
C ARG A 344 -17.54 -3.55 21.90
N ARG A 345 -18.20 -3.37 20.75
CA ARG A 345 -19.45 -2.61 20.66
C ARG A 345 -20.45 -3.39 19.80
N GLY A 346 -21.45 -3.98 20.46
CA GLY A 346 -22.39 -4.87 19.78
C GLY A 346 -21.70 -6.15 19.31
N ASP A 347 -21.76 -6.41 18.02
CA ASP A 347 -21.13 -7.58 17.38
C ASP A 347 -19.72 -7.28 16.86
N ASP A 348 -19.30 -6.01 16.91
CA ASP A 348 -18.00 -5.57 16.41
C ASP A 348 -16.94 -5.56 17.51
N VAL A 349 -15.73 -5.99 17.15
CA VAL A 349 -14.52 -5.93 17.97
C VAL A 349 -13.59 -4.87 17.39
N PHE A 350 -13.21 -3.90 18.22
CA PHE A 350 -12.30 -2.81 17.87
C PHE A 350 -10.96 -3.09 18.52
N LEU A 351 -9.92 -3.13 17.70
CA LEU A 351 -8.53 -3.28 18.15
C LEU A 351 -7.77 -2.00 17.78
N ALA A 352 -7.11 -1.41 18.76
CA ALA A 352 -6.25 -0.25 18.59
C ALA A 352 -4.82 -0.57 19.07
N LEU A 353 -3.84 0.02 18.39
CA LEU A 353 -2.40 -0.07 18.63
C LEU A 353 -1.79 1.31 18.77
#